data_AF-A0A834DTJ0-F1
#
_entry.id   AF-A0A834DTJ0-F1
#
_cell.length_a   1.000
_cell.length_b   1.000
_cell.length_c   1.000
_cell.angle_alpha   90.00
_cell.angle_beta   90.00
_cell.angle_gamma   90.00
#
_symmetry.space_group_name_H-M   'P 1'
#
loop_
_entity.id
_entity.type
_entity.pdbx_description
1 polymer ?
#
loop_
_entity_poly.entity_id
_entity_poly.type
_entity_poly.pdbx_seq_one_letter_code
_entity_poly.pdbx_strand_id
1 'polypeptide(L)'
;MAFRDIQCALYNGQPVLSLQKTYQWIPFYGAPNQCDLNCLALGHAFYHSFGRVLDGTPCSPGSQGLCVGGRCLSAGCDGLMGSDAREDHCGRCGGANDSCLFVQRVFRDAGAYAGYWNVTLIPEGARHIYAAHRSRNYLALIGGDGRYVLNGKWEISPPGTYDVAGTRVVYTRATGPEETLRAAGPTTQDLLLQVLLQEPNPGIEFEFWLPRELYGPFQEQTQALSLSLRQPQPLEVEPQSSEPNKAPAFPTRTPNPTPDPCPPCPDTRGRAHRLLHYCGSDFVFRARVLGHLRQAQETRYEVRVQLVYKNRSPLQALEYVWAPGRCPCPPMSLHREYLLAAQRLVSPDGTQDRLLLPHAGYARPWSPAEDSRVRLAARHCPV
;
A
#
# COMPACT_ATOMS: atom_id res chain seq x y z
N MET A 1 -8.09 11.42 -40.04
CA MET A 1 -9.53 11.74 -40.23
C MET A 1 -10.32 10.55 -39.70
N ALA A 2 -11.25 10.75 -38.77
CA ALA A 2 -12.03 9.66 -38.19
C ALA A 2 -13.15 9.21 -39.14
N PHE A 3 -13.63 7.97 -38.98
CA PHE A 3 -14.61 7.38 -39.90
C PHE A 3 -15.94 8.16 -39.95
N ARG A 4 -16.34 8.79 -38.84
CA ARG A 4 -17.53 9.64 -38.77
C ARG A 4 -17.36 10.97 -39.50
N ASP A 5 -16.14 11.52 -39.54
CA ASP A 5 -15.85 12.75 -40.30
C ASP A 5 -16.15 12.55 -41.79
N ILE A 6 -15.73 11.39 -42.32
CA ILE A 6 -15.96 11.02 -43.72
C ILE A 6 -17.46 10.93 -43.99
N GLN A 7 -18.24 10.31 -43.10
CA GLN A 7 -19.69 10.16 -43.25
C GLN A 7 -20.41 11.52 -43.30
N CYS A 8 -20.03 12.49 -42.46
CA CYS A 8 -20.56 13.86 -42.57
C CYS A 8 -20.09 14.54 -43.86
N ALA A 9 -18.82 14.36 -44.24
CA ALA A 9 -18.24 14.98 -45.42
C ALA A 9 -18.89 14.54 -46.74
N LEU A 10 -19.55 13.37 -46.79
CA LEU A 10 -20.33 12.92 -47.94
C LEU A 10 -21.47 13.88 -48.32
N TYR A 11 -21.96 14.68 -47.35
CA TYR A 11 -23.02 15.66 -47.55
C TYR A 11 -22.49 17.08 -47.82
N ASN A 12 -21.17 17.27 -47.87
CA ASN A 12 -20.58 18.56 -48.23
C ASN A 12 -20.95 18.94 -49.67
N GLY A 13 -21.34 20.19 -49.89
CA GLY A 13 -21.70 20.67 -51.23
C GLY A 13 -23.04 20.14 -51.75
N GLN A 14 -23.74 19.30 -51.00
CA GLN A 14 -25.10 18.88 -51.32
C GLN A 14 -26.11 19.87 -50.73
N PRO A 15 -27.19 20.21 -51.44
CA PRO A 15 -28.24 21.07 -50.91
C PRO A 15 -29.05 20.33 -49.84
N VAL A 16 -29.19 20.94 -48.67
CA VAL A 16 -29.87 20.36 -47.50
C VAL A 16 -30.91 21.37 -46.99
N LEU A 17 -32.09 20.91 -46.54
CA LEU A 17 -33.21 21.73 -46.01
C LEU A 17 -33.95 22.64 -47.01
N SER A 18 -34.29 22.11 -48.20
CA SER A 18 -35.20 22.73 -49.19
C SER A 18 -34.80 24.10 -49.77
N LEU A 19 -33.70 24.72 -49.31
CA LEU A 19 -33.29 26.10 -49.64
C LEU A 19 -32.13 26.21 -50.64
N GLN A 20 -31.76 25.13 -51.35
CA GLN A 20 -30.59 25.08 -52.27
C GLN A 20 -29.24 25.51 -51.64
N LYS A 21 -29.18 25.76 -50.33
CA LYS A 21 -27.95 26.11 -49.63
C LYS A 21 -27.12 24.86 -49.34
N THR A 22 -25.83 24.99 -49.59
CA THR A 22 -24.82 23.96 -49.32
C THR A 22 -24.02 24.34 -48.09
N TYR A 23 -23.64 23.35 -47.29
CA TYR A 23 -22.88 23.54 -46.07
C TYR A 23 -21.65 22.63 -46.04
N GLN A 24 -20.69 22.97 -45.18
CA GLN A 24 -19.65 22.05 -44.74
C GLN A 24 -20.05 21.47 -43.40
N TRP A 25 -19.90 20.16 -43.27
CA TRP A 25 -20.41 19.39 -42.16
C TRP A 25 -19.27 18.76 -41.37
N ILE A 26 -19.35 18.88 -40.04
CA ILE A 26 -18.45 18.19 -39.10
C ILE A 26 -19.29 17.36 -38.11
N PRO A 27 -18.75 16.25 -37.56
CA PRO A 27 -19.51 15.43 -36.61
C PRO A 27 -19.96 16.19 -35.37
N PHE A 28 -21.21 15.98 -34.97
CA PHE A 28 -21.78 16.50 -33.73
C PHE A 28 -22.15 15.36 -32.78
N TYR A 29 -21.53 15.34 -31.60
CA TYR A 29 -21.71 14.27 -30.61
C TYR A 29 -22.69 14.64 -29.48
N GLY A 30 -23.26 15.86 -29.48
CA GLY A 30 -24.14 16.34 -28.41
C GLY A 30 -25.62 15.93 -28.53
N ALA A 31 -25.98 15.11 -29.51
CA ALA A 31 -27.35 14.64 -29.72
C ALA A 31 -27.69 13.43 -28.81
N PRO A 32 -28.98 13.19 -28.48
CA PRO A 32 -29.38 12.11 -27.58
C PRO A 32 -28.93 10.71 -28.01
N ASN A 33 -29.04 10.40 -29.31
CA ASN A 33 -28.57 9.14 -29.86
C ASN A 33 -27.19 9.32 -30.52
N GLN A 34 -26.17 8.73 -29.90
CA GLN A 34 -24.79 8.79 -30.36
C GLN A 34 -24.55 8.04 -31.69
N CYS A 35 -25.49 7.20 -32.13
CA CYS A 35 -25.38 6.42 -33.38
C CYS A 35 -26.21 6.96 -34.53
N ASP A 36 -26.82 8.14 -34.36
CA ASP A 36 -27.37 8.91 -35.46
C ASP A 36 -26.28 9.81 -36.07
N LEU A 37 -26.25 9.94 -37.39
CA LEU A 37 -25.28 10.77 -38.11
C LEU A 37 -25.67 12.25 -38.00
N ASN A 38 -25.48 12.80 -36.80
CA ASN A 38 -25.66 14.22 -36.52
C ASN A 38 -24.41 14.99 -36.96
N CYS A 39 -24.58 15.95 -37.85
CA CYS A 39 -23.50 16.78 -38.35
C CYS A 39 -23.81 18.26 -38.13
N LEU A 40 -22.88 18.99 -37.53
CA LEU A 40 -22.94 20.43 -37.32
C LEU A 40 -22.52 21.15 -38.61
N ALA A 41 -23.28 22.16 -39.02
CA ALA A 41 -22.90 23.02 -40.12
C ALA A 41 -21.82 24.00 -39.65
N LEU A 42 -20.62 23.91 -40.23
CA LEU A 42 -19.47 24.71 -39.83
C LEU A 42 -19.76 26.21 -40.01
N GLY A 43 -19.54 27.00 -38.95
CA GLY A 43 -19.86 28.43 -38.95
C GLY A 43 -21.34 28.77 -38.70
N HIS A 44 -22.18 27.76 -38.44
CA HIS A 44 -23.60 27.93 -38.15
C HIS A 44 -24.00 27.25 -36.83
N ALA A 45 -25.14 27.68 -36.26
CA ALA A 45 -25.62 27.24 -34.95
C ALA A 45 -26.65 26.10 -35.02
N PHE A 46 -26.57 25.23 -36.04
CA PHE A 46 -27.50 24.11 -36.19
C PHE A 46 -26.77 22.85 -36.67
N TYR A 47 -27.29 21.71 -36.23
CA TYR A 47 -26.90 20.40 -36.74
C TYR A 47 -28.09 19.75 -37.46
N HIS A 48 -27.81 18.80 -38.34
CA HIS A 48 -28.81 17.99 -39.00
C HIS A 48 -28.45 16.51 -38.88
N SER A 49 -29.45 15.66 -38.69
CA SER A 49 -29.30 14.21 -38.72
C SER A 49 -29.49 13.69 -40.14
N PHE A 50 -28.49 12.97 -40.65
CA PHE A 50 -28.54 12.29 -41.95
C PHE A 50 -28.91 10.79 -41.82
N GLY A 51 -29.58 10.40 -40.73
CA GLY A 51 -29.96 9.03 -40.44
C GLY A 51 -29.02 8.36 -39.45
N ARG A 52 -28.65 7.10 -39.68
CA ARG A 52 -27.76 6.32 -38.81
C ARG A 52 -26.33 6.32 -39.34
N VAL A 53 -25.36 6.32 -38.44
CA VAL A 53 -23.97 6.04 -38.82
C VAL A 53 -23.84 4.60 -39.30
N LEU A 54 -22.83 4.31 -40.11
CA LEU A 54 -22.50 2.95 -40.51
C LEU A 54 -22.02 2.13 -39.31
N ASP A 55 -22.37 0.84 -39.29
CA ASP A 55 -21.94 -0.08 -38.23
C ASP A 55 -20.40 -0.13 -38.14
N GLY A 56 -19.89 -0.16 -36.91
CA GLY A 56 -18.45 -0.05 -36.63
C GLY A 56 -17.94 1.39 -36.47
N THR A 57 -18.80 2.41 -36.62
CA THR A 57 -18.43 3.80 -36.29
C THR A 57 -18.32 3.98 -34.76
N PRO A 58 -17.23 4.56 -34.23
CA PRO A 58 -17.14 4.88 -32.80
C PRO A 58 -18.26 5.80 -32.33
N CYS A 59 -18.86 5.50 -31.17
CA CYS A 59 -20.01 6.25 -30.66
C CYS A 59 -19.64 7.71 -30.35
N SER A 60 -18.49 7.90 -29.70
CA SER A 60 -17.93 9.22 -29.37
C SER A 60 -16.40 9.18 -29.42
N PRO A 61 -15.73 10.34 -29.54
CA PRO A 61 -14.27 10.40 -29.59
C PRO A 61 -13.67 9.82 -28.30
N GLY A 62 -12.79 8.83 -28.43
CA GLY A 62 -12.15 8.16 -27.29
C GLY A 62 -13.01 7.11 -26.58
N SER A 63 -14.26 6.88 -26.99
CA SER A 63 -15.08 5.79 -26.46
C SER A 63 -14.62 4.44 -27.01
N GLN A 64 -14.71 3.38 -26.20
CA GLN A 64 -14.51 2.00 -26.67
C GLN A 64 -15.76 1.42 -27.38
N GLY A 65 -16.89 2.13 -27.32
CA GLY A 65 -18.14 1.69 -27.94
C GLY A 65 -18.18 1.95 -29.45
N LEU A 66 -18.82 1.04 -30.17
CA LEU A 66 -19.11 1.15 -31.60
C LEU A 66 -20.62 1.10 -31.84
N CYS A 67 -21.07 1.81 -32.85
CA CYS A 67 -22.45 1.77 -33.30
C CYS A 67 -22.72 0.48 -34.07
N VAL A 68 -23.78 -0.24 -33.69
CA VAL A 68 -24.27 -1.44 -34.38
C VAL A 68 -25.81 -1.39 -34.39
N GLY A 69 -26.42 -1.44 -35.57
CA GLY A 69 -27.88 -1.38 -35.72
C GLY A 69 -28.51 -0.08 -35.19
N GLY A 70 -27.74 1.00 -35.06
CA GLY A 70 -28.20 2.27 -34.49
C GLY A 70 -28.13 2.36 -32.97
N ARG A 71 -27.49 1.40 -32.28
CA ARG A 71 -27.23 1.43 -30.84
C ARG A 71 -25.74 1.48 -30.57
N CYS A 72 -25.34 2.22 -29.55
CA CYS A 72 -23.95 2.22 -29.09
C CYS A 72 -23.72 0.99 -28.22
N LEU A 73 -22.89 0.06 -28.69
CA LEU A 73 -22.53 -1.17 -27.98
C LEU A 73 -21.04 -1.16 -27.68
N SER A 74 -20.64 -1.68 -26.52
CA SER A 74 -19.24 -1.94 -26.20
C SER A 74 -19.01 -3.44 -26.15
N ALA A 75 -17.79 -3.89 -26.43
CA ALA A 75 -17.44 -5.30 -26.26
C ALA A 75 -17.34 -5.63 -24.77
N GLY A 76 -17.95 -6.74 -24.37
CA GLY A 76 -17.68 -7.36 -23.06
C GLY A 76 -16.25 -7.91 -23.01
N CYS A 77 -15.81 -8.32 -21.82
CA CYS A 77 -14.50 -8.96 -21.65
C CYS A 77 -14.35 -10.29 -22.41
N ASP A 78 -15.46 -10.87 -22.86
CA ASP A 78 -15.55 -12.09 -23.67
C ASP A 78 -15.37 -11.81 -25.16
N GLY A 79 -15.17 -10.54 -25.54
CA GLY A 79 -15.03 -10.08 -26.92
C GLY A 79 -16.36 -9.96 -27.66
N LEU A 80 -17.49 -10.19 -27.01
CA LEU A 80 -18.81 -10.13 -27.63
C LEU A 80 -19.38 -8.70 -27.53
N MET A 81 -19.74 -8.12 -28.68
CA MET A 81 -20.36 -6.79 -28.75
C MET A 81 -21.74 -6.79 -28.10
N GLY A 82 -21.94 -5.90 -27.12
CA GLY A 82 -23.17 -5.79 -26.35
C GLY A 82 -23.32 -6.84 -25.24
N SER A 83 -22.27 -7.62 -24.96
CA SER A 83 -22.24 -8.49 -23.78
C SER A 83 -22.05 -7.65 -22.51
N ASP A 84 -22.79 -8.01 -21.46
CA ASP A 84 -22.62 -7.43 -20.12
C ASP A 84 -21.49 -8.12 -19.31
N ALA A 85 -20.74 -9.03 -19.94
CA ALA A 85 -19.61 -9.70 -19.31
C ALA A 85 -18.51 -8.71 -18.91
N ARG A 86 -18.10 -8.76 -17.64
CA ARG A 86 -17.04 -7.91 -17.07
C ARG A 86 -15.93 -8.77 -16.49
N GLU A 87 -14.72 -8.23 -16.51
CA GLU A 87 -13.62 -8.80 -15.74
C GLU A 87 -13.95 -8.67 -14.24
N ASP A 88 -13.57 -9.71 -13.50
CA ASP A 88 -13.49 -9.66 -12.06
C ASP A 88 -12.23 -8.85 -11.62
N HIS A 89 -12.04 -8.62 -10.32
CA HIS A 89 -10.88 -7.88 -9.80
C HIS A 89 -9.53 -8.54 -10.12
N CYS A 90 -9.55 -9.82 -10.48
CA CYS A 90 -8.38 -10.59 -10.86
C CYS A 90 -8.08 -10.51 -12.37
N GLY A 91 -8.97 -9.88 -13.15
CA GLY A 91 -8.86 -9.80 -14.60
C GLY A 91 -9.42 -10.99 -15.34
N ARG A 92 -10.22 -11.84 -14.70
CA ARG A 92 -10.86 -12.98 -15.34
C ARG A 92 -12.25 -12.57 -15.80
N CYS A 93 -12.50 -12.72 -17.10
CA CYS A 93 -13.82 -12.45 -17.66
C CYS A 93 -14.87 -13.38 -17.06
N GLY A 94 -15.93 -12.80 -16.46
CA GLY A 94 -16.97 -13.57 -15.75
C GLY A 94 -16.46 -14.31 -14.51
N GLY A 95 -15.32 -13.88 -13.95
CA GLY A 95 -14.69 -14.50 -12.78
C GLY A 95 -15.44 -14.25 -11.47
N ALA A 96 -15.06 -15.01 -10.44
CA ALA A 96 -15.70 -15.00 -9.12
C ALA A 96 -14.89 -14.26 -8.04
N ASN A 97 -13.85 -13.50 -8.41
CA ASN A 97 -12.92 -12.81 -7.49
C ASN A 97 -12.15 -13.75 -6.54
N ASP A 98 -11.98 -15.02 -6.92
CA ASP A 98 -11.38 -16.06 -6.09
C ASP A 98 -9.94 -16.40 -6.49
N SER A 99 -9.45 -15.95 -7.65
CA SER A 99 -8.11 -16.26 -8.17
C SER A 99 -7.01 -15.30 -7.72
N CYS A 100 -7.36 -14.21 -7.05
CA CYS A 100 -6.44 -13.19 -6.57
C CYS A 100 -6.74 -12.79 -5.12
N LEU A 101 -5.81 -12.05 -4.51
CA LEU A 101 -5.88 -11.52 -3.15
C LEU A 101 -5.76 -10.00 -3.19
N PHE A 102 -6.53 -9.35 -2.31
CA PHE A 102 -6.45 -7.92 -2.11
C PHE A 102 -5.34 -7.57 -1.12
N VAL A 103 -4.44 -6.69 -1.54
CA VAL A 103 -3.38 -6.11 -0.72
C VAL A 103 -3.77 -4.68 -0.40
N GLN A 104 -3.86 -4.34 0.89
CA GLN A 104 -4.10 -2.97 1.34
C GLN A 104 -3.24 -2.71 2.58
N ARG A 105 -2.43 -1.65 2.53
CA ARG A 105 -1.48 -1.31 3.59
C ARG A 105 -1.28 0.21 3.67
N VAL A 106 -0.67 0.64 4.78
CA VAL A 106 -0.27 2.03 4.99
C VAL A 106 1.21 2.07 5.36
N PHE A 107 2.01 2.81 4.61
CA PHE A 107 3.41 3.06 4.91
C PHE A 107 3.54 4.30 5.79
N ARG A 108 4.03 4.10 7.02
CA ARG A 108 4.17 5.15 8.05
C ARG A 108 5.59 5.36 8.53
N ASP A 109 6.59 4.77 7.87
CA ASP A 109 7.98 4.95 8.33
C ASP A 109 8.35 6.44 8.31
N ALA A 110 8.93 6.86 9.44
CA ALA A 110 9.19 8.23 9.81
C ALA A 110 10.70 8.47 9.94
N GLY A 111 11.49 7.95 8.99
CA GLY A 111 12.92 8.22 8.96
C GLY A 111 13.25 9.72 8.96
N ALA A 112 14.53 10.09 8.88
CA ALA A 112 14.90 11.50 8.71
C ALA A 112 14.09 12.09 7.53
N TYR A 113 13.40 13.22 7.76
CA TYR A 113 12.42 13.82 6.84
C TYR A 113 13.05 14.46 5.58
N ALA A 114 14.02 13.77 4.98
CA ALA A 114 14.73 14.20 3.78
C ALA A 114 15.06 12.98 2.92
N GLY A 115 14.59 13.01 1.67
CA GLY A 115 14.95 12.02 0.64
C GLY A 115 13.82 11.07 0.25
N TYR A 116 14.16 10.19 -0.69
CA TYR A 116 13.27 9.16 -1.21
C TYR A 116 13.30 7.93 -0.32
N TRP A 117 12.12 7.44 0.02
CA TRP A 117 11.90 6.24 0.83
C TRP A 117 11.12 5.20 0.04
N ASN A 118 11.54 3.94 0.13
CA ASN A 118 10.82 2.83 -0.49
C ASN A 118 9.54 2.54 0.31
N VAL A 119 8.39 2.63 -0.36
CA VAL A 119 7.08 2.36 0.22
C VAL A 119 6.76 0.87 0.10
N THR A 120 6.77 0.34 -1.13
CA THR A 120 6.50 -1.07 -1.43
C THR A 120 6.94 -1.41 -2.85
N LEU A 121 7.18 -2.69 -3.09
CA LEU A 121 7.14 -3.23 -4.46
C LEU A 121 5.67 -3.38 -4.88
N ILE A 122 5.37 -3.09 -6.14
CA ILE A 122 4.13 -3.46 -6.83
C ILE A 122 4.57 -4.51 -7.86
N PRO A 123 4.34 -5.80 -7.60
CA PRO A 123 4.90 -6.87 -8.42
C PRO A 123 4.23 -6.95 -9.80
N GLU A 124 4.86 -7.68 -10.72
CA GLU A 124 4.23 -8.15 -11.96
C GLU A 124 2.88 -8.83 -11.68
N GLY A 125 1.90 -8.62 -12.56
CA GLY A 125 0.54 -9.15 -12.46
C GLY A 125 -0.39 -8.35 -11.53
N ALA A 126 0.09 -7.31 -10.86
CA ALA A 126 -0.73 -6.48 -9.99
C ALA A 126 -1.79 -5.69 -10.78
N ARG A 127 -3.02 -5.65 -10.27
CA ARG A 127 -4.20 -5.00 -10.87
C ARG A 127 -4.85 -4.01 -9.91
N HIS A 128 -5.58 -3.05 -10.46
CA HIS A 128 -6.29 -2.00 -9.72
C HIS A 128 -5.39 -1.33 -8.66
N ILE A 129 -4.22 -0.89 -9.10
CA ILE A 129 -3.22 -0.26 -8.25
C ILE A 129 -3.72 1.12 -7.87
N TYR A 130 -3.69 1.42 -6.58
CA TYR A 130 -4.00 2.72 -6.03
C TYR A 130 -2.99 3.07 -4.93
N ALA A 131 -2.50 4.29 -4.95
CA ALA A 131 -1.73 4.86 -3.85
C ALA A 131 -2.13 6.31 -3.62
N ALA A 132 -2.21 6.73 -2.36
CA ALA A 132 -2.62 8.08 -2.01
C ALA A 132 -2.06 8.54 -0.67
N HIS A 133 -1.96 9.85 -0.53
CA HIS A 133 -1.71 10.51 0.74
C HIS A 133 -2.25 11.94 0.74
N ARG A 134 -2.29 12.55 1.92
CA ARG A 134 -2.67 13.97 2.11
C ARG A 134 -1.55 14.72 2.83
N SER A 135 -0.56 15.17 2.07
CA SER A 135 0.64 15.85 2.56
C SER A 135 1.35 16.64 1.46
N ARG A 136 2.40 17.39 1.83
CA ARG A 136 3.38 18.01 0.92
C ARG A 136 4.47 17.05 0.42
N ASN A 137 4.41 15.77 0.81
CA ASN A 137 5.26 14.72 0.26
C ASN A 137 4.89 14.41 -1.20
N TYR A 138 5.72 13.65 -1.89
CA TYR A 138 5.49 13.26 -3.30
C TYR A 138 5.66 11.76 -3.50
N LEU A 139 4.68 11.11 -4.10
CA LEU A 139 4.80 9.73 -4.56
C LEU A 139 5.81 9.67 -5.70
N ALA A 140 6.58 8.60 -5.77
CA ALA A 140 7.51 8.36 -6.85
C ALA A 140 7.40 6.92 -7.33
N LEU A 141 7.63 6.70 -8.62
CA LEU A 141 7.50 5.39 -9.21
C LEU A 141 8.75 5.08 -10.04
N ILE A 142 9.36 3.94 -9.74
CA ILE A 142 10.51 3.40 -10.48
C ILE A 142 10.05 2.18 -11.27
N GLY A 143 10.40 2.15 -12.55
CA GLY A 143 10.14 1.01 -13.44
C GLY A 143 11.08 -0.18 -13.17
N GLY A 144 10.77 -1.33 -13.77
CA GLY A 144 11.60 -2.54 -13.67
C GLY A 144 13.02 -2.38 -14.23
N ASP A 145 13.27 -1.35 -15.05
CA ASP A 145 14.59 -0.99 -15.57
C ASP A 145 15.42 -0.12 -14.58
N GLY A 146 14.87 0.16 -13.40
CA GLY A 146 15.49 0.97 -12.36
C GLY A 146 15.42 2.48 -12.62
N ARG A 147 14.69 2.94 -13.65
CA ARG A 147 14.53 4.37 -13.95
C ARG A 147 13.27 4.94 -13.33
N TYR A 148 13.34 6.21 -12.92
CA TYR A 148 12.16 6.95 -12.48
C TYR A 148 11.22 7.22 -13.66
N VAL A 149 9.97 6.83 -13.46
CA VAL A 149 8.86 7.00 -14.42
C VAL A 149 8.02 8.20 -14.01
N LEU A 150 7.83 8.37 -12.70
CA LEU A 150 7.07 9.46 -12.08
C LEU A 150 7.85 9.96 -10.88
N ASN A 151 8.03 11.29 -10.77
CA ASN A 151 8.72 12.01 -9.70
C ASN A 151 10.07 11.38 -9.32
N GLY A 152 11.18 12.04 -9.62
CA GLY A 152 12.50 11.43 -9.45
C GLY A 152 13.61 12.44 -9.63
N LYS A 153 14.82 12.12 -9.15
CA LYS A 153 15.98 13.03 -9.24
C LYS A 153 15.68 14.44 -8.69
N TRP A 154 14.82 14.54 -7.68
CA TRP A 154 14.37 15.80 -7.08
C TRP A 154 13.51 16.69 -7.99
N GLU A 155 13.01 16.14 -9.10
CA GLU A 155 12.11 16.79 -10.03
C GLU A 155 10.68 16.26 -9.89
N ILE A 156 9.71 17.16 -9.93
CA ILE A 156 8.28 16.84 -9.81
C ILE A 156 7.65 16.82 -11.20
N SER A 157 7.10 15.67 -11.57
CA SER A 157 6.39 15.45 -12.83
C SER A 157 5.02 16.14 -12.82
N PRO A 158 4.51 16.61 -13.98
CA PRO A 158 3.18 17.19 -14.08
C PRO A 158 2.08 16.13 -13.85
N PRO A 159 0.88 16.51 -13.37
CA PRO A 159 -0.28 15.62 -13.39
C PRO A 159 -0.57 15.12 -14.80
N GLY A 160 -0.87 13.83 -14.96
CA GLY A 160 -1.00 13.23 -16.29
C GLY A 160 -1.09 11.71 -16.29
N THR A 161 -1.00 11.13 -17.48
CA THR A 161 -0.98 9.68 -17.68
C THR A 161 0.40 9.26 -18.19
N TYR A 162 0.98 8.25 -17.55
CA TYR A 162 2.32 7.72 -17.82
C TYR A 162 2.22 6.23 -18.19
N ASP A 163 2.79 5.83 -19.32
CA ASP A 163 2.83 4.42 -19.74
C ASP A 163 4.05 3.73 -19.10
N VAL A 164 3.82 2.67 -18.31
CA VAL A 164 4.87 1.94 -17.58
C VAL A 164 4.44 0.52 -17.26
N ALA A 165 5.37 -0.45 -17.35
CA ALA A 165 5.12 -1.86 -17.03
C ALA A 165 3.81 -2.39 -17.64
N GLY A 166 3.56 -2.06 -18.91
CA GLY A 166 2.39 -2.53 -19.65
C GLY A 166 1.04 -1.93 -19.23
N THR A 167 1.02 -0.95 -18.32
CA THR A 167 -0.18 -0.26 -17.86
C THR A 167 -0.04 1.26 -17.94
N ARG A 168 -1.18 1.95 -17.87
CA ARG A 168 -1.26 3.40 -17.75
C ARG A 168 -1.44 3.81 -16.30
N VAL A 169 -0.49 4.57 -15.80
CA VAL A 169 -0.54 5.19 -14.47
C VAL A 169 -1.09 6.60 -14.61
N VAL A 170 -2.26 6.83 -14.02
CA VAL A 170 -2.87 8.14 -13.89
C VAL A 170 -2.40 8.75 -12.59
N TYR A 171 -1.60 9.81 -12.71
CA TYR A 171 -1.07 10.58 -11.60
C TYR A 171 -1.83 11.90 -11.47
N THR A 172 -2.44 12.13 -10.31
CA THR A 172 -3.19 13.35 -10.05
C THR A 172 -2.69 14.03 -8.78
N ARG A 173 -2.74 15.36 -8.84
CA ARG A 173 -2.48 16.23 -7.70
C ARG A 173 -3.61 17.25 -7.68
N ALA A 174 -4.50 17.13 -6.70
CA ALA A 174 -5.58 18.09 -6.56
C ALA A 174 -5.01 19.47 -6.21
N THR A 175 -5.81 20.53 -6.29
CA THR A 175 -5.42 21.87 -5.80
C THR A 175 -5.23 21.91 -4.26
N GLY A 176 -5.46 20.79 -3.56
CA GLY A 176 -5.17 20.58 -2.13
C GLY A 176 -3.98 19.62 -1.89
N PRO A 177 -3.75 19.16 -0.65
CA PRO A 177 -2.60 18.31 -0.30
C PRO A 177 -2.73 16.84 -0.75
N GLU A 178 -3.78 16.51 -1.51
CA GLU A 178 -4.07 15.14 -1.93
C GLU A 178 -3.36 14.82 -3.25
N GLU A 179 -2.52 13.79 -3.18
CA GLU A 179 -1.80 13.22 -4.31
C GLU A 179 -2.21 11.76 -4.47
N THR A 180 -2.53 11.37 -5.71
CA THR A 180 -2.94 9.98 -5.98
C THR A 180 -2.27 9.43 -7.24
N LEU A 181 -2.02 8.13 -7.19
CA LEU A 181 -1.52 7.33 -8.29
C LEU A 181 -2.52 6.18 -8.51
N ARG A 182 -3.00 6.01 -9.73
CA ARG A 182 -3.93 4.92 -10.10
C ARG A 182 -3.46 4.19 -11.34
N ALA A 183 -3.57 2.87 -11.38
CA ALA A 183 -3.35 2.10 -12.61
C ALA A 183 -4.29 0.89 -12.67
N ALA A 184 -4.79 0.57 -13.86
CA ALA A 184 -5.66 -0.58 -14.05
C ALA A 184 -4.89 -1.91 -13.92
N GLY A 185 -3.65 -1.96 -14.42
CA GLY A 185 -2.90 -3.21 -14.56
C GLY A 185 -3.45 -4.10 -15.70
N PRO A 186 -3.00 -5.35 -15.80
CA PRO A 186 -1.94 -5.96 -15.00
C PRO A 186 -0.58 -5.33 -15.33
N THR A 187 0.29 -5.24 -14.33
CA THR A 187 1.70 -4.88 -14.56
C THR A 187 2.44 -6.02 -15.27
N THR A 188 3.31 -5.70 -16.23
CA THR A 188 4.16 -6.67 -16.92
C THR A 188 5.55 -6.82 -16.31
N GLN A 189 5.87 -5.98 -15.33
CA GLN A 189 7.15 -5.94 -14.60
C GLN A 189 6.89 -5.41 -13.20
N ASP A 190 7.80 -5.70 -12.28
CA ASP A 190 7.81 -5.10 -10.95
C ASP A 190 8.01 -3.57 -11.04
N LEU A 191 7.28 -2.84 -10.21
CA LEU A 191 7.42 -1.41 -10.00
C LEU A 191 7.80 -1.16 -8.53
N LEU A 192 8.63 -0.17 -8.27
CA LEU A 192 8.95 0.26 -6.91
C LEU A 192 8.25 1.59 -6.62
N LEU A 193 7.29 1.55 -5.69
CA LEU A 193 6.65 2.74 -5.16
C LEU A 193 7.57 3.36 -4.10
N GLN A 194 7.87 4.63 -4.27
CA GLN A 194 8.63 5.45 -3.34
C GLN A 194 7.82 6.66 -2.89
N VAL A 195 8.31 7.33 -1.85
CA VAL A 195 7.85 8.65 -1.43
C VAL A 195 9.04 9.55 -1.16
N LEU A 196 9.03 10.75 -1.73
CA LEU A 196 9.90 11.85 -1.34
C LEU A 196 9.28 12.56 -0.14
N LEU A 197 9.90 12.41 1.03
CA LEU A 197 9.44 13.07 2.25
C LEU A 197 9.97 14.51 2.30
N GLN A 198 9.05 15.48 2.36
CA GLN A 198 9.31 16.90 2.65
C GLN A 198 8.76 17.31 4.03
N GLU A 199 7.81 16.54 4.55
CA GLU A 199 7.22 16.71 5.87
C GLU A 199 6.99 15.33 6.51
N PRO A 200 6.65 15.27 7.81
CA PRO A 200 6.34 14.01 8.46
C PRO A 200 5.32 13.19 7.69
N ASN A 201 5.64 11.91 7.47
CA ASN A 201 4.80 11.01 6.70
C ASN A 201 3.46 10.79 7.42
N PRO A 202 2.32 11.29 6.90
CA PRO A 202 1.01 11.09 7.53
C PRO A 202 0.51 9.63 7.37
N GLY A 203 1.17 8.85 6.50
CA GLY A 203 0.71 7.56 6.03
C GLY A 203 0.47 7.61 4.53
N ILE A 204 1.22 6.80 3.79
CA ILE A 204 0.96 6.53 2.37
C ILE A 204 0.10 5.29 2.28
N GLU A 205 -1.15 5.46 1.90
CA GLU A 205 -2.09 4.36 1.69
C GLU A 205 -1.85 3.78 0.30
N PHE A 206 -1.78 2.46 0.20
CA PHE A 206 -1.69 1.78 -1.09
C PHE A 206 -2.46 0.47 -1.09
N GLU A 207 -2.99 0.14 -2.26
CA GLU A 207 -3.74 -1.08 -2.49
C GLU A 207 -3.61 -1.58 -3.93
N PHE A 208 -3.74 -2.89 -4.10
CA PHE A 208 -3.79 -3.57 -5.39
C PHE A 208 -4.29 -5.01 -5.22
N TRP A 209 -4.74 -5.61 -6.31
CA TRP A 209 -5.06 -7.04 -6.40
C TRP A 209 -3.90 -7.81 -7.01
N LEU A 210 -3.61 -8.98 -6.45
CA LEU A 210 -2.48 -9.81 -6.88
C LEU A 210 -2.90 -11.28 -7.04
N PRO A 211 -2.54 -11.97 -8.14
CA PRO A 211 -2.78 -13.41 -8.28
C PRO A 211 -2.28 -14.19 -7.08
N ARG A 212 -3.05 -15.21 -6.65
CA ARG A 212 -2.76 -15.96 -5.42
C ARG A 212 -1.37 -16.58 -5.41
N GLU A 213 -0.90 -17.03 -6.57
CA GLU A 213 0.40 -17.68 -6.72
C GLU A 213 1.56 -16.71 -6.46
N LEU A 214 1.35 -15.41 -6.73
CA LEU A 214 2.36 -14.35 -6.59
C LEU A 214 2.38 -13.73 -5.17
N TYR A 215 1.36 -13.97 -4.36
CA TYR A 215 1.25 -13.37 -3.03
C TYR A 215 2.34 -13.82 -2.05
N GLY A 216 2.70 -15.10 -2.05
CA GLY A 216 3.77 -15.63 -1.20
C GLY A 216 5.13 -14.97 -1.47
N PRO A 217 5.65 -15.04 -2.72
CA PRO A 217 6.89 -14.39 -3.12
C PRO A 217 6.91 -12.87 -2.82
N PHE A 218 5.79 -12.18 -3.10
CA PHE A 218 5.64 -10.75 -2.81
C PHE A 218 5.84 -10.43 -1.32
N GLN A 219 5.31 -11.26 -0.40
CA GLN A 219 5.49 -11.06 1.03
C GLN A 219 6.96 -11.17 1.46
N GLU A 220 7.72 -12.11 0.90
CA GLU A 220 9.14 -12.29 1.20
C GLU A 220 9.98 -11.12 0.69
N GLN A 221 9.73 -10.66 -0.54
CA GLN A 221 10.43 -9.53 -1.14
C GLN A 221 10.15 -8.20 -0.41
N THR A 222 8.91 -7.98 0.05
CA THR A 222 8.55 -6.78 0.82
C THR A 222 9.23 -6.78 2.20
N GLN A 223 9.44 -7.95 2.80
CA GLN A 223 10.24 -8.09 4.02
C GLN A 223 11.72 -7.79 3.77
N ALA A 224 12.27 -8.20 2.63
CA ALA A 224 13.64 -7.86 2.25
C ALA A 224 13.83 -6.35 2.03
N LEU A 225 12.89 -5.69 1.35
CA LEU A 225 12.92 -4.23 1.15
C LEU A 225 12.87 -3.44 2.47
N SER A 226 12.05 -3.90 3.42
CA SER A 226 12.01 -3.28 4.77
C SER A 226 13.28 -3.54 5.60
N LEU A 227 14.02 -4.61 5.32
CA LEU A 227 15.34 -4.88 5.92
C LEU A 227 16.45 -4.04 5.26
N SER A 228 16.43 -3.84 3.94
CA SER A 228 17.40 -2.99 3.23
C SER A 228 17.29 -1.50 3.59
N LEU A 229 16.10 -1.03 4.01
CA LEU A 229 15.89 0.32 4.55
C LEU A 229 16.62 0.58 5.90
N ARG A 230 17.23 -0.44 6.52
CA ARG A 230 18.01 -0.32 7.76
C ARG A 230 19.53 -0.40 7.58
N GLN A 231 20.03 -0.61 6.36
CA GLN A 231 21.47 -0.56 6.11
C GLN A 231 21.87 0.88 5.70
N PRO A 232 22.63 1.61 6.53
CA PRO A 232 23.36 2.77 6.01
C PRO A 232 24.34 2.27 4.94
N GLN A 233 24.27 2.84 3.73
CA GLN A 233 25.28 2.61 2.70
C GLN A 233 26.65 3.04 3.27
N PRO A 234 27.65 2.14 3.35
CA PRO A 234 29.01 2.56 3.61
C PRO A 234 29.53 3.22 2.34
N LEU A 235 29.82 4.51 2.39
CA LEU A 235 30.73 5.12 1.42
C LEU A 235 32.13 4.55 1.69
N GLU A 236 32.63 3.74 0.76
CA GLU A 236 33.96 3.16 0.76
C GLU A 236 35.04 4.24 0.56
N VAL A 237 35.83 4.43 1.63
CA VAL A 237 37.29 4.55 1.76
C VAL A 237 38.08 5.37 0.73
N GLU A 238 38.94 6.26 1.25
CA GLU A 238 40.35 6.28 0.79
C GLU A 238 41.30 6.31 2.02
N PRO A 239 42.37 5.48 2.06
CA PRO A 239 43.20 5.33 3.25
C PRO A 239 44.46 6.22 3.20
N GLN A 240 44.76 6.90 4.31
CA GLN A 240 46.10 7.47 4.52
C GLN A 240 46.75 6.91 5.80
N SER A 241 47.91 6.31 5.57
CA SER A 241 48.85 5.75 6.53
C SER A 241 49.84 6.80 7.05
N SER A 242 50.12 6.80 8.36
CA SER A 242 51.48 7.04 8.89
C SER A 242 51.59 6.80 10.41
N GLU A 243 52.09 5.60 10.72
CA GLU A 243 53.19 5.31 11.68
C GLU A 243 53.13 5.63 13.20
N PRO A 244 53.94 4.88 13.99
CA PRO A 244 53.58 4.44 15.33
C PRO A 244 54.19 5.33 16.42
N ASN A 245 53.47 5.54 17.53
CA ASN A 245 54.14 5.97 18.75
C ASN A 245 53.49 5.42 20.03
N LYS A 246 54.32 4.64 20.73
CA LYS A 246 54.48 4.51 22.18
C LYS A 246 53.22 4.70 23.05
N ALA A 247 52.78 3.58 23.61
CA ALA A 247 51.92 3.56 24.78
C ALA A 247 52.63 4.17 26.01
N PRO A 248 51.95 5.02 26.79
CA PRO A 248 52.15 5.10 28.22
C PRO A 248 51.14 4.21 28.95
N ALA A 249 51.62 3.53 29.98
CA ALA A 249 50.85 2.68 30.85
C ALA A 249 49.74 3.47 31.58
N PHE A 250 48.51 2.96 31.52
CA PHE A 250 47.42 3.38 32.41
C PHE A 250 47.29 2.40 33.58
N PRO A 251 46.94 2.89 34.78
CA PRO A 251 46.92 2.09 36.00
C PRO A 251 45.77 1.07 35.98
N THR A 252 46.03 -0.03 36.68
CA THR A 252 45.12 -1.14 36.97
C THR A 252 43.72 -0.67 37.34
N ARG A 253 42.74 -1.00 36.48
CA ARG A 253 41.32 -0.85 36.76
C ARG A 253 40.88 -1.99 37.68
N THR A 254 40.38 -1.64 38.85
CA THR A 254 39.70 -2.52 39.79
C THR A 254 38.53 -3.27 39.11
N PRO A 255 38.23 -4.52 39.52
CA PRO A 255 37.11 -5.26 38.97
C PRO A 255 35.80 -4.62 39.40
N ASN A 256 34.97 -4.23 38.42
CA ASN A 256 33.60 -3.79 38.66
C ASN A 256 32.80 -4.95 39.30
N PRO A 257 31.91 -4.66 40.27
CA PRO A 257 31.07 -5.68 40.87
C PRO A 257 30.13 -6.28 39.82
N THR A 258 30.14 -7.61 39.73
CA THR A 258 29.16 -8.37 38.95
C THR A 258 27.76 -8.06 39.48
N PRO A 259 26.80 -7.68 38.61
CA PRO A 259 25.48 -7.32 39.08
C PRO A 259 24.68 -8.53 39.55
N ASP A 260 24.00 -8.39 40.69
CA ASP A 260 23.25 -9.44 41.39
C ASP A 260 22.29 -10.23 40.47
N PRO A 261 22.14 -11.55 40.69
CA PRO A 261 21.19 -12.39 39.95
C PRO A 261 19.73 -12.02 40.24
N CYS A 262 18.88 -12.10 39.21
CA CYS A 262 17.45 -11.75 39.30
C CYS A 262 16.68 -12.66 40.28
N PRO A 263 15.77 -12.12 41.12
CA PRO A 263 14.92 -12.92 41.99
C PRO A 263 13.91 -13.77 41.19
N PRO A 264 13.41 -14.89 41.75
CA PRO A 264 12.40 -15.72 41.11
C PRO A 264 11.07 -14.99 40.96
N CYS A 265 10.41 -15.18 39.81
CA CYS A 265 9.11 -14.54 39.55
C CYS A 265 7.97 -15.20 40.34
N PRO A 266 6.96 -14.42 40.77
CA PRO A 266 5.80 -14.93 41.49
C PRO A 266 5.01 -15.94 40.64
N ASP A 267 4.41 -16.94 41.30
CA ASP A 267 3.56 -17.91 40.61
C ASP A 267 2.27 -17.22 40.14
N THR A 268 2.07 -17.24 38.83
CA THR A 268 1.03 -16.50 38.12
C THR A 268 0.10 -17.47 37.36
N ARG A 269 0.09 -18.76 37.73
CA ARG A 269 -0.67 -19.79 37.01
C ARG A 269 -2.15 -19.74 37.37
N GLY A 270 -3.01 -20.12 36.42
CA GLY A 270 -4.44 -20.36 36.67
C GLY A 270 -5.40 -19.62 35.75
N ARG A 271 -6.67 -20.03 35.78
CA ARG A 271 -7.75 -19.45 34.95
C ARG A 271 -8.04 -17.99 35.32
N ALA A 272 -8.09 -17.68 36.61
CA ALA A 272 -8.40 -16.34 37.11
C ALA A 272 -7.36 -15.30 36.66
N HIS A 273 -6.07 -15.63 36.77
CA HIS A 273 -4.97 -14.76 36.31
C HIS A 273 -5.03 -14.50 34.80
N ARG A 274 -5.31 -15.54 33.99
CA ARG A 274 -5.51 -15.39 32.54
C ARG A 274 -6.66 -14.45 32.21
N LEU A 275 -7.82 -14.63 32.84
CA LEU A 275 -8.98 -13.78 32.59
C LEU A 275 -8.67 -12.34 33.00
N LEU A 276 -8.12 -12.11 34.19
CA LEU A 276 -7.76 -10.77 34.68
C LEU A 276 -6.92 -9.99 33.64
N HIS A 277 -5.85 -10.60 33.15
CA HIS A 277 -4.96 -9.93 32.20
C HIS A 277 -5.50 -9.89 30.78
N TYR A 278 -6.26 -10.89 30.33
CA TYR A 278 -6.89 -10.83 29.01
C TYR A 278 -7.92 -9.69 28.94
N CYS A 279 -8.76 -9.55 29.96
CA CYS A 279 -9.82 -8.55 30.01
C CYS A 279 -9.25 -7.15 30.25
N GLY A 280 -8.27 -7.02 31.16
CA GLY A 280 -7.64 -5.75 31.52
C GLY A 280 -6.53 -5.25 30.57
N SER A 281 -6.16 -6.00 29.53
CA SER A 281 -5.16 -5.58 28.54
C SER A 281 -5.81 -5.07 27.26
N ASP A 282 -5.18 -4.12 26.59
CA ASP A 282 -5.64 -3.59 25.29
C ASP A 282 -5.30 -4.53 24.14
N PHE A 283 -4.24 -5.31 24.31
CA PHE A 283 -3.74 -6.25 23.31
C PHE A 283 -3.46 -7.61 23.90
N VAL A 284 -3.82 -8.67 23.19
CA VAL A 284 -3.43 -10.04 23.48
C VAL A 284 -3.00 -10.71 22.19
N PHE A 285 -1.74 -11.15 22.12
CA PHE A 285 -1.15 -11.66 20.88
C PHE A 285 -0.06 -12.71 21.14
N ARG A 286 0.13 -13.59 20.17
CA ARG A 286 1.28 -14.51 20.07
C ARG A 286 2.41 -13.75 19.39
N ALA A 287 3.59 -13.73 19.99
CA ALA A 287 4.77 -13.14 19.39
C ALA A 287 6.03 -13.97 19.64
N ARG A 288 6.97 -13.89 18.69
CA ARG A 288 8.31 -14.45 18.82
C ARG A 288 9.27 -13.37 19.29
N VAL A 289 10.03 -13.64 20.35
CA VAL A 289 11.02 -12.69 20.87
C VAL A 289 12.25 -12.72 19.98
N LEU A 290 12.68 -11.58 19.48
CA LEU A 290 13.84 -11.47 18.58
C LEU A 290 15.06 -10.89 19.30
N GLY A 291 14.83 -9.90 20.17
CA GLY A 291 15.87 -9.18 20.88
C GLY A 291 15.36 -8.65 22.20
N HIS A 292 16.29 -8.29 23.08
CA HIS A 292 15.95 -7.52 24.27
C HIS A 292 17.09 -6.58 24.65
N LEU A 293 16.72 -5.39 25.13
CA LEU A 293 17.64 -4.40 25.68
C LEU A 293 17.28 -4.17 27.14
N ARG A 294 18.18 -4.56 28.05
CA ARG A 294 18.02 -4.35 29.50
C ARG A 294 18.63 -3.01 29.89
N GLN A 295 17.82 -2.18 30.54
CA GLN A 295 18.26 -0.95 31.18
C GLN A 295 17.96 -1.04 32.69
N ALA A 296 18.41 -0.05 33.47
CA ALA A 296 18.27 -0.08 34.92
C ALA A 296 16.79 -0.09 35.37
N GLN A 297 15.92 0.63 34.67
CA GLN A 297 14.51 0.81 35.06
C GLN A 297 13.51 0.08 34.14
N GLU A 298 13.93 -0.38 32.97
CA GLU A 298 13.05 -1.06 32.00
C GLU A 298 13.81 -2.07 31.16
N THR A 299 13.08 -3.06 30.64
CA THR A 299 13.56 -3.99 29.63
C THR A 299 12.67 -3.88 28.40
N ARG A 300 13.25 -3.51 27.27
CA ARG A 300 12.55 -3.45 25.99
C ARG A 300 12.78 -4.74 25.22
N TYR A 301 11.70 -5.41 24.86
CA TYR A 301 11.70 -6.58 24.00
C TYR A 301 11.33 -6.19 22.58
N GLU A 302 12.11 -6.66 21.62
CA GLU A 302 11.72 -6.63 20.21
C GLU A 302 11.04 -7.96 19.90
N VAL A 303 9.79 -7.90 19.45
CA VAL A 303 8.97 -9.09 19.23
C VAL A 303 8.34 -9.06 17.84
N ARG A 304 8.26 -10.22 17.20
CA ARG A 304 7.52 -10.41 15.95
C ARG A 304 6.14 -10.97 16.24
N VAL A 305 5.09 -10.20 15.96
CA VAL A 305 3.70 -10.62 16.13
C VAL A 305 3.38 -11.72 15.11
N GLN A 306 2.87 -12.85 15.60
CA GLN A 306 2.50 -14.03 14.81
C GLN A 306 0.99 -14.14 14.65
N LEU A 307 0.25 -13.85 15.72
CA LEU A 307 -1.21 -13.95 15.75
C LEU A 307 -1.78 -13.00 16.79
N VAL A 308 -2.88 -12.32 16.48
CA VAL A 308 -3.55 -11.39 17.39
C VAL A 308 -4.89 -12.00 17.84
N TYR A 309 -5.12 -12.07 19.15
CA TYR A 309 -6.37 -12.56 19.75
C TYR A 309 -7.28 -11.42 20.22
N LYS A 310 -6.69 -10.31 20.66
CA LYS A 310 -7.37 -9.09 21.10
C LYS A 310 -6.54 -7.89 20.69
N ASN A 311 -7.17 -6.85 20.17
CA ASN A 311 -6.53 -5.58 19.90
C ASN A 311 -7.53 -4.43 19.90
N ARG A 312 -7.15 -3.28 20.46
CA ARG A 312 -7.90 -2.02 20.34
C ARG A 312 -7.46 -1.16 19.16
N SER A 313 -6.31 -1.47 18.59
CA SER A 313 -5.77 -0.88 17.36
C SER A 313 -4.91 -1.92 16.62
N PRO A 314 -4.62 -1.75 15.34
CA PRO A 314 -3.73 -2.66 14.62
C PRO A 314 -2.35 -2.71 15.28
N LEU A 315 -1.83 -3.92 15.51
CA LEU A 315 -0.44 -4.15 15.91
C LEU A 315 0.42 -4.30 14.65
N GLN A 316 1.65 -3.81 14.70
CA GLN A 316 2.66 -4.02 13.67
C GLN A 316 3.17 -5.45 13.69
N ALA A 317 3.80 -5.89 12.60
CA ALA A 317 4.44 -7.21 12.54
C ALA A 317 5.66 -7.29 13.46
N LEU A 318 6.36 -6.17 13.66
CA LEU A 318 7.45 -5.98 14.62
C LEU A 318 7.00 -4.95 15.64
N GLU A 319 6.95 -5.35 16.90
CA GLU A 319 6.53 -4.50 18.00
C GLU A 319 7.63 -4.43 19.05
N TYR A 320 7.65 -3.32 19.78
CA TYR A 320 8.44 -3.21 20.99
C TYR A 320 7.53 -3.36 22.20
N VAL A 321 7.90 -4.24 23.13
CA VAL A 321 7.17 -4.47 24.38
C VAL A 321 8.07 -4.11 25.54
N TRP A 322 7.63 -3.16 26.36
CA TRP A 322 8.36 -2.68 27.52
C TRP A 322 7.90 -3.42 28.76
N ALA A 323 8.84 -3.92 29.55
CA ALA A 323 8.57 -4.53 30.84
C ALA A 323 9.34 -3.77 31.94
N PRO A 324 8.73 -3.55 33.12
CA PRO A 324 9.35 -2.77 34.18
C PRO A 324 10.54 -3.52 34.81
N GLY A 325 11.60 -2.75 35.07
CA GLY A 325 12.81 -3.21 35.74
C GLY A 325 13.81 -3.94 34.86
N ARG A 326 15.00 -4.17 35.43
CA ARG A 326 16.10 -4.94 34.83
C ARG A 326 15.81 -6.45 34.72
N CYS A 327 14.93 -6.95 35.56
CA CYS A 327 14.56 -8.36 35.68
C CYS A 327 13.03 -8.50 35.50
N PRO A 328 12.53 -8.41 34.26
CA PRO A 328 11.10 -8.47 34.00
C PRO A 328 10.54 -9.86 34.29
N CYS A 329 9.31 -9.90 34.81
CA CYS A 329 8.65 -11.12 35.23
C CYS A 329 7.34 -11.35 34.45
N PRO A 330 7.20 -12.48 33.73
CA PRO A 330 8.17 -13.56 33.55
C PRO A 330 9.27 -13.26 32.49
N PRO A 331 10.49 -13.81 32.64
CA PRO A 331 11.56 -13.59 31.70
C PRO A 331 11.28 -14.27 30.35
N MET A 332 11.45 -13.50 29.27
CA MET A 332 11.24 -14.00 27.92
C MET A 332 12.59 -14.30 27.24
N SER A 333 12.73 -15.53 26.75
CA SER A 333 13.93 -16.00 26.05
C SER A 333 13.88 -15.62 24.57
N LEU A 334 15.05 -15.32 24.01
CA LEU A 334 15.20 -15.07 22.58
C LEU A 334 14.75 -16.27 21.75
N HIS A 335 14.23 -16.00 20.56
CA HIS A 335 13.74 -16.95 19.54
C HIS A 335 12.57 -17.86 19.96
N ARG A 336 12.10 -17.74 21.20
CA ARG A 336 10.90 -18.42 21.68
C ARG A 336 9.65 -17.60 21.45
N GLU A 337 8.54 -18.30 21.35
CA GLU A 337 7.23 -17.70 21.21
C GLU A 337 6.51 -17.62 22.53
N TYR A 338 5.81 -16.51 22.71
CA TYR A 338 5.06 -16.20 23.91
C TYR A 338 3.68 -15.65 23.54
N LEU A 339 2.72 -15.92 24.40
CA LEU A 339 1.44 -15.23 24.45
C LEU A 339 1.58 -14.07 25.42
N LEU A 340 1.34 -12.86 24.92
CA LEU A 340 1.53 -11.61 25.64
C LEU A 340 0.19 -10.91 25.78
N ALA A 341 -0.10 -10.39 26.98
CA ALA A 341 -1.17 -9.43 27.21
C ALA A 341 -0.56 -8.09 27.63
N ALA A 342 -0.71 -7.08 26.77
CA ALA A 342 -0.05 -5.78 26.92
C ALA A 342 -1.08 -4.64 26.93
N GLN A 343 -0.75 -3.58 27.66
CA GLN A 343 -1.52 -2.35 27.72
C GLN A 343 -0.85 -1.27 26.86
N ARG A 344 -1.66 -0.42 26.23
CA ARG A 344 -1.15 0.78 25.56
C ARG A 344 -0.91 1.86 26.60
N LEU A 345 0.31 2.37 26.67
CA LEU A 345 0.61 3.56 27.44
C LEU A 345 0.88 4.71 26.48
N VAL A 346 -0.05 5.65 26.45
CA VAL A 346 0.12 6.91 25.72
C VAL A 346 0.40 8.01 26.74
N SER A 347 1.50 8.74 26.57
CA SER A 347 1.82 9.85 27.47
C SER A 347 0.82 11.01 27.30
N PRO A 348 0.57 11.84 28.34
CA PRO A 348 -0.44 12.91 28.27
C PRO A 348 -0.18 13.96 27.17
N ASP A 349 1.08 14.14 26.81
CA ASP A 349 1.58 14.99 25.73
C ASP A 349 1.60 14.29 24.36
N GLY A 350 1.22 13.00 24.29
CA GLY A 350 1.11 12.19 23.07
C GLY A 350 2.44 11.81 22.44
N THR A 351 3.58 12.12 23.08
CA THR A 351 4.93 11.90 22.53
C THR A 351 5.40 10.46 22.66
N GLN A 352 4.84 9.70 23.60
CA GLN A 352 5.14 8.29 23.79
C GLN A 352 3.89 7.45 23.60
N ASP A 353 4.01 6.42 22.78
CA ASP A 353 2.99 5.40 22.57
C ASP A 353 3.69 4.03 22.63
N ARG A 354 3.49 3.31 23.73
CA ARG A 354 4.27 2.10 24.06
C ARG A 354 3.36 0.95 24.47
N LEU A 355 3.75 -0.26 24.11
CA LEU A 355 3.12 -1.48 24.64
C LEU A 355 3.80 -1.90 25.94
N LEU A 356 3.10 -1.74 27.05
CA LEU A 356 3.60 -2.12 28.37
C LEU A 356 3.13 -3.53 28.73
N LEU A 357 4.08 -4.39 29.07
CA LEU A 357 3.83 -5.65 29.76
C LEU A 357 3.92 -5.37 31.27
N PRO A 358 2.78 -5.35 32.00
CA PRO A 358 2.79 -5.02 33.42
C PRO A 358 3.61 -6.03 34.24
N HIS A 359 4.11 -5.60 35.40
CA HIS A 359 4.79 -6.51 36.33
C HIS A 359 3.83 -7.61 36.78
N ALA A 360 4.29 -8.87 36.78
CA ALA A 360 3.44 -10.06 36.97
C ALA A 360 2.31 -10.17 35.93
N GLY A 361 2.47 -9.51 34.78
CA GLY A 361 1.56 -9.56 33.63
C GLY A 361 1.56 -10.91 32.93
N TYR A 362 0.70 -11.04 31.93
CA TYR A 362 0.52 -12.30 31.22
C TYR A 362 1.51 -12.44 30.06
N ALA A 363 2.65 -13.04 30.34
CA ALA A 363 3.55 -13.55 29.31
C ALA A 363 3.78 -15.06 29.52
N ARG A 364 3.35 -15.89 28.57
CA ARG A 364 3.45 -17.35 28.70
C ARG A 364 4.08 -17.96 27.46
N PRO A 365 5.01 -18.93 27.60
CA PRO A 365 5.49 -19.68 26.44
C PRO A 365 4.30 -20.21 25.63
N TRP A 366 4.33 -19.99 24.33
CA TRP A 366 3.24 -20.42 23.46
C TRP A 366 3.22 -21.96 23.38
N SER A 367 2.01 -22.51 23.39
CA SER A 367 1.74 -23.92 23.11
C SER A 367 0.31 -24.07 22.57
N PRO A 368 -0.02 -25.15 21.86
CA PRO A 368 -1.39 -25.41 21.41
C PRO A 368 -2.42 -25.43 22.57
N ALA A 369 -2.02 -25.93 23.74
CA ALA A 369 -2.85 -25.91 24.93
C ALA A 369 -3.12 -24.47 25.42
N GLU A 370 -2.13 -23.58 25.31
CA GLU A 370 -2.26 -22.19 25.71
C GLU A 370 -3.07 -21.37 24.69
N ASP A 371 -2.95 -21.65 23.40
CA ASP A 371 -3.83 -21.11 22.35
C ASP A 371 -5.31 -21.45 22.62
N SER A 372 -5.61 -22.71 22.95
CA SER A 372 -6.98 -23.13 23.31
C SER A 372 -7.51 -22.37 24.53
N ARG A 373 -6.67 -22.20 25.56
CA ARG A 373 -7.05 -21.50 26.80
C ARG A 373 -7.26 -20.00 26.58
N VAL A 374 -6.47 -19.35 25.72
CA VAL A 374 -6.66 -17.93 25.42
C VAL A 374 -7.91 -17.70 24.59
N ARG A 375 -8.23 -18.59 23.63
CA ARG A 375 -9.47 -18.50 22.85
C ARG A 375 -10.70 -18.67 23.72
N LEU A 376 -10.61 -19.50 24.77
CA LEU A 376 -11.67 -19.59 25.77
C LEU A 376 -11.81 -18.29 26.57
N ALA A 377 -10.69 -17.64 26.94
CA ALA A 377 -10.72 -16.34 27.61
C ALA A 377 -11.33 -15.23 26.72
N ALA A 378 -11.06 -15.25 25.41
CA ALA A 378 -11.64 -14.33 24.43
C ALA A 378 -13.17 -14.32 24.42
N ARG A 379 -13.79 -15.49 24.64
CA ARG A 379 -15.26 -15.61 24.72
C ARG A 379 -15.86 -14.96 25.96
N HIS A 380 -15.10 -14.84 27.05
CA HIS A 380 -15.58 -14.29 28.32
C HIS A 380 -15.41 -12.77 28.39
N CYS A 381 -14.56 -12.19 27.53
CA CYS A 381 -14.24 -10.77 27.50
C CYS A 381 -14.20 -10.28 26.04
N PRO A 382 -15.37 -10.06 25.42
CA PRO A 382 -15.46 -9.51 24.06
C PRO A 382 -14.86 -8.09 24.01
N VAL A 383 -14.35 -7.74 22.82
CA VAL A 383 -13.63 -6.48 22.55
C VAL A 383 -14.57 -5.30 22.53
#